data_AF-A0A1F1Q9T4-F1
#
_entry.id   AF-A0A1F1Q9T4-F1
#
_cell.length_a   1.000
_cell.length_b   1.000
_cell.length_c   1.000
_cell.angle_alpha   90.00
_cell.angle_beta   90.00
_cell.angle_gamma   90.00
#
_symmetry.space_group_name_H-M   'P 1'
#
loop_
_entity.id
_entity.type
_entity.pdbx_description
1 polymer ?
#
loop_
_entity_poly.entity_id
_entity_poly.type
_entity_poly.pdbx_seq_one_letter_code
_entity_poly.pdbx_strand_id
1 'polypeptide(L)' 'MSRTFEQGWAARPFAEQFPQMDAKEAERLDRLNHAITDLYMADMLTDSQVKAIREKKMPRAVGKAVAKMKAPARQA' A
#
# COMPACT_ATOMS: atom_id res chain seq x y z
N MET A 1 0.02 -16.59 5.07
CA MET A 1 -0.91 -15.45 4.94
C MET A 1 -0.99 -15.10 3.47
N SER A 2 -2.16 -15.25 2.84
CA SER A 2 -2.36 -14.91 1.44
C SER A 2 -2.00 -13.42 1.26
N ARG A 3 -1.00 -13.13 0.42
CA ARG A 3 -0.68 -11.74 0.09
C ARG A 3 -1.81 -11.25 -0.82
N THR A 4 -2.74 -10.50 -0.24
CA THR A 4 -3.89 -9.93 -0.96
C THR A 4 -3.52 -8.77 -1.89
N PHE A 5 -2.24 -8.38 -1.93
CA PHE A 5 -1.66 -7.40 -2.84
C PHE A 5 -0.12 -7.54 -2.88
N GLU A 6 0.47 -7.05 -3.96
CA GLU A 6 1.91 -6.94 -4.20
C GLU A 6 2.46 -5.64 -3.61
N GLN A 7 3.68 -5.71 -3.08
CA GLN A 7 4.44 -4.57 -2.55
C GLN A 7 5.94 -4.84 -2.74
N GLY A 8 6.74 -3.78 -2.75
CA GLY A 8 8.17 -3.82 -3.06
C GLY A 8 8.47 -3.19 -4.42
N TRP A 9 9.74 -3.23 -4.83
CA TRP A 9 10.23 -2.59 -6.05
C TRP A 9 9.52 -3.07 -7.33
N ALA A 10 9.23 -4.38 -7.42
CA ALA A 10 8.62 -4.99 -8.61
C ALA A 10 7.09 -5.14 -8.51
N ALA A 11 6.45 -4.46 -7.55
CA ALA A 11 5.00 -4.55 -7.39
C ALA A 11 4.29 -3.77 -8.50
N ARG A 12 3.19 -4.34 -9.01
CA ARG A 12 2.31 -3.60 -9.91
C ARG A 12 1.70 -2.37 -9.22
N PRO A 13 1.34 -1.30 -9.96
CA PRO A 13 0.66 -0.15 -9.39
C PRO A 13 -0.63 -0.53 -8.65
N PHE A 14 -0.95 0.16 -7.56
CA PHE A 14 -2.17 -0.12 -6.78
C PHE A 14 -3.46 0.08 -7.60
N ALA A 15 -3.44 0.94 -8.62
CA ALA A 15 -4.57 1.12 -9.54
C ALA A 15 -4.85 -0.15 -10.39
N GLU A 16 -3.82 -0.91 -10.75
CA GLU A 16 -3.97 -2.18 -11.48
C GLU A 16 -4.39 -3.31 -10.54
N GLN A 17 -3.86 -3.31 -9.31
CA GLN A 17 -4.18 -4.31 -8.31
C GLN A 17 -5.61 -4.15 -7.76
N PHE A 18 -6.13 -2.92 -7.72
CA PHE A 18 -7.47 -2.57 -7.26
C PHE A 18 -8.16 -1.61 -8.25
N PRO A 19 -8.71 -2.12 -9.37
CA PRO A 19 -9.28 -1.28 -10.43
C PRO A 19 -10.44 -0.36 -10.02
N GLN A 20 -11.11 -0.67 -8.90
CA GLN A 20 -12.21 0.12 -8.35
C GLN A 20 -11.74 1.17 -7.33
N MET A 21 -10.43 1.25 -7.05
CA MET A 21 -9.87 2.21 -6.11
C MET A 21 -9.81 3.60 -6.73
N ASP A 22 -10.11 4.62 -5.94
CA ASP A 22 -9.91 6.01 -6.35
C ASP A 22 -8.44 6.25 -6.77
N ALA A 23 -8.25 6.96 -7.88
CA ALA A 23 -6.92 7.16 -8.47
C ALA A 23 -5.95 7.87 -7.51
N LYS A 24 -6.43 8.84 -6.70
CA LYS A 24 -5.57 9.54 -5.74
C LYS A 24 -5.17 8.62 -4.58
N GLU A 25 -6.07 7.76 -4.14
CA GLU A 25 -5.76 6.80 -3.07
C GLU A 25 -4.78 5.72 -3.56
N ALA A 26 -4.95 5.22 -4.79
CA ALA A 26 -4.00 4.30 -5.43
C ALA A 26 -2.61 4.93 -5.55
N GLU A 27 -2.52 6.15 -6.10
CA GLU A 27 -1.26 6.89 -6.22
C GLU A 27 -0.59 7.12 -4.85
N ARG A 28 -1.37 7.44 -3.82
CA ARG A 28 -0.87 7.60 -2.45
C ARG A 28 -0.22 6.32 -1.92
N LEU A 29 -0.81 5.16 -2.22
CA LEU A 29 -0.27 3.86 -1.80
C LEU A 29 0.99 3.48 -2.60
N ASP A 30 1.04 3.78 -3.90
CA ASP A 30 2.23 3.58 -4.74
C ASP A 30 3.41 4.42 -4.22
N ARG A 31 3.18 5.72 -3.97
CA ARG A 31 4.20 6.60 -3.38
C ARG A 31 4.71 6.09 -2.04
N LEU A 32 3.82 5.57 -1.20
CA LEU A 32 4.21 4.99 0.09
C LEU A 32 5.07 3.72 -0.09
N ASN A 33 4.70 2.83 -1.02
CA ASN A 33 5.47 1.63 -1.32
C ASN A 33 6.88 1.97 -1.85
N HIS A 34 6.99 2.95 -2.74
CA HIS A 34 8.28 3.44 -3.24
C HIS A 34 9.10 4.06 -2.12
N ALA A 35 8.54 4.97 -1.33
CA ALA A 35 9.27 5.61 -0.22
C ALA A 35 9.84 4.60 0.79
N ILE A 36 9.09 3.53 1.12
CA ILE A 36 9.61 2.46 1.99
C ILE A 36 10.80 1.75 1.35
N THR A 37 10.74 1.55 0.03
CA THR A 37 11.81 0.87 -0.74
C THR A 37 13.04 1.77 -0.85
N ASP A 38 12.86 3.05 -1.17
CA ASP A 38 13.95 4.02 -1.28
C ASP A 38 14.67 4.23 0.05
N LEU A 39 13.92 4.37 1.15
CA LEU A 39 14.49 4.49 2.49
C LEU A 39 15.23 3.22 2.94
N TYR A 40 14.78 2.05 2.49
CA TYR A 40 15.52 0.81 2.73
C TYR A 40 16.82 0.78 1.93
N MET A 41 16.77 1.11 0.65
CA MET A 41 17.95 1.14 -0.23
C MET A 41 18.99 2.20 0.19
N ALA A 42 18.55 3.26 0.87
CA ALA A 42 19.41 4.29 1.43
C ALA A 42 19.93 3.95 2.85
N ASP A 43 19.78 2.71 3.32
CA ASP A 43 20.15 2.25 4.66
C ASP A 43 19.51 3.06 5.82
N MET A 44 18.42 3.78 5.55
CA MET A 44 17.69 4.56 6.56
C MET A 44 16.66 3.73 7.33
N LEU A 45 16.33 2.53 6.84
CA LEU A 45 15.48 1.56 7.50
C LEU A 45 16.20 0.22 7.62
N THR A 46 16.13 -0.39 8.79
CA THR A 46 16.66 -1.74 8.99
C THR A 46 15.71 -2.80 8.41
N ASP A 47 16.23 -4.01 8.16
CA ASP A 47 15.41 -5.16 7.75
C ASP A 47 14.23 -5.41 8.67
N SER A 48 14.42 -5.29 9.99
CA SER A 48 13.36 -5.52 10.98
C SER A 48 12.27 -4.45 10.90
N GLN A 49 12.64 -3.19 10.65
CA GLN A 49 11.70 -2.09 10.44
C GLN A 49 10.93 -2.27 9.14
N VAL A 50 11.60 -2.61 8.03
CA VAL A 50 10.95 -2.88 6.75
C VAL A 50 9.99 -4.05 6.87
N LYS A 51 10.40 -5.14 7.52
CA LYS A 51 9.52 -6.29 7.78
C LYS A 51 8.28 -5.87 8.56
N ALA A 52 8.43 -5.13 9.65
CA ALA A 52 7.29 -4.64 10.44
C ALA A 52 6.37 -3.71 9.64
N ILE A 53 6.93 -2.87 8.77
CA ILE A 53 6.15 -2.00 7.88
C ILE A 53 5.37 -2.86 6.87
N ARG A 54 6.04 -3.74 6.13
CA ARG A 54 5.44 -4.54 5.04
C ARG A 54 4.46 -5.59 5.52
N GLU A 55 4.68 -6.19 6.69
CA GLU A 55 3.81 -7.25 7.22
C GLU A 55 2.65 -6.71 8.07
N LYS A 56 2.76 -5.49 8.63
CA LYS A 56 1.76 -4.97 9.57
C LYS A 56 1.20 -3.60 9.19
N LYS A 57 2.06 -2.61 8.94
CA LYS A 57 1.59 -1.21 8.72
C LYS A 57 0.99 -1.03 7.32
N MET A 58 1.68 -1.50 6.28
CA MET A 58 1.24 -1.37 4.89
C MET A 58 -0.09 -2.12 4.65
N PRO A 59 -0.27 -3.39 5.09
CA PRO A 59 -1.55 -4.08 4.95
C PRO A 59 -2.71 -3.37 5.65
N ARG A 60 -2.47 -2.72 6.80
CA ARG A 60 -3.49 -1.91 7.48
C ARG A 60 -3.86 -0.66 6.67
N ALA A 61 -2.88 -0.01 6.04
CA ALA A 61 -3.14 1.16 5.19
C ALA A 61 -3.97 0.78 3.95
N VAL A 62 -3.58 -0.30 3.27
CA VAL A 62 -4.32 -0.84 2.11
C VAL A 62 -5.71 -1.29 2.52
N GLY A 63 -5.84 -2.02 3.64
CA GLY A 63 -7.14 -2.47 4.16
C GLY A 63 -8.10 -1.30 4.45
N LYS A 64 -7.58 -0.18 4.98
CA LYS A 64 -8.39 1.04 5.16
C LYS A 64 -8.83 1.65 3.83
N ALA A 65 -7.94 1.71 2.83
CA ALA A 65 -8.29 2.21 1.49
C ALA A 65 -9.37 1.33 0.83
N VAL A 66 -9.20 0.01 0.89
CA VAL A 66 -10.18 -0.96 0.36
C VAL A 66 -11.52 -0.88 1.11
N ALA A 67 -11.51 -0.68 2.43
CA ALA A 67 -12.74 -0.50 3.20
C ALA A 67 -13.51 0.77 2.79
N LYS A 68 -12.80 1.86 2.48
CA LYS A 68 -13.43 3.09 1.95
C LYS A 68 -14.10 2.86 0.60
N MET A 69 -13.55 1.99 -0.25
CA MET A 69 -14.18 1.62 -1.52
C MET A 69 -15.52 0.90 -1.32
N LYS A 70 -15.61 0.06 -0.28
CA LYS A 70 -16.81 -0.75 0.03
C LYS A 70 -17.88 0.01 0.79
N ALA A 71 -17.52 1.11 1.45
CA ALA A 71 -18.51 1.98 2.07
C ALA A 71 -19.27 2.70 0.96
N PRO A 72 -20.60 2.52 0.81
CA PRO A 72 -21.35 3.28 -0.17
C PRO A 72 -21.12 4.76 0.10
N ALA A 73 -20.85 5.53 -0.95
CA ALA A 73 -20.83 6.98 -0.87
C ALA A 73 -22.15 7.39 -0.24
N ARG A 74 -22.12 7.85 1.01
CA ARG A 74 -23.29 8.39 1.69
C ARG A 74 -23.63 9.65 0.90
N GLN A 75 -24.58 9.52 -0.03
CA GLN A 75 -25.16 10.64 -0.76
C GLN A 75 -25.61 11.64 0.31
N ALA A 76 -24.98 12.81 0.28
CA ALA A 76 -25.39 13.97 1.05
C ALA A 76 -26.31 14.83 0.18
#